data_AF-A0A519ZN13-F1
#
_entry.id   AF-A0A519ZN13-F1
#
_cell.length_a   1.000
_cell.length_b   1.000
_cell.length_c   1.000
_cell.angle_alpha   90.00
_cell.angle_beta   90.00
_cell.angle_gamma   90.00
#
_symmetry.space_group_name_H-M   'P 1'
#
loop_
_entity.id
_entity.type
_entity.pdbx_description
1 polymer ?
#
loop_
_entity_poly.entity_id
_entity_poly.type
_entity_poly.pdbx_seq_one_letter_code
_entity_poly.pdbx_strand_id
1 'polypeptide(L)'
;GKLRHSVPGVGLISPPPHHDIYSIEDLAQLIHDLKNVNPAADVSVKLVSEVGVGTVATGVAKAKADHIVIAGHDGGTGASPWSSIKHCGTPWELGLAETQQTLVLNRLRGRVRVQADGQMKTGRDVVIGALLGADEFGFATAPLVVEGCIMMRKCHLNTCPVGVATQDPTLRKKFSGKPEHVVNYFFFVAEEARQIMAQLGIRTFEELIGRADLLDTKKGVEHWKARGLDFTRVFALPPVPADVPRVHVSTQDHGLDKALDRRLIEKCRPAIERGEKVQFMEEARNVNRTVGAMLSGELIKHHPDGLPDQTVFIQMEGTGGQSFGAFLAKGITLYLIGEANDYTGKGLSGGRVVVRPSIDFRGNAIDNIIVGNTVLYGATEGEAFFRGVGGERFAVRLSGATAVVEGTGDHGCEYMTGGTVVVLGKTGRNFAAGMSGGVAYVYDEDGQFAKRANTAQVGLDKVLTSAEQADAGVPQHRGQFDEALLKKLVEDHHRWTGSLRAREILDNWSVAMAKFVKVFPHEYRRALTEMSAKQEASATIAKVKGDDGKAKSGKAKA
;
A
#
# COMPACT_ATOMS: atom_id res chain seq x y z
N GLY A 1 7.89 0.04 -12.71
CA GLY A 1 7.03 0.95 -13.47
C GLY A 1 5.59 0.50 -13.39
N LYS A 2 5.06 -0.11 -14.47
CA LYS A 2 3.63 -0.44 -14.64
C LYS A 2 2.95 -1.06 -13.41
N LEU A 3 3.43 -2.19 -12.90
CA LEU A 3 2.83 -2.89 -11.74
C LEU A 3 2.76 -2.04 -10.45
N ARG A 4 3.65 -1.05 -10.32
CA ARG A 4 3.76 -0.23 -9.11
C ARG A 4 3.24 1.19 -9.32
N HIS A 5 2.63 1.49 -10.47
CA HIS A 5 2.21 2.85 -10.83
C HIS A 5 3.34 3.89 -10.60
N SER A 6 4.57 3.49 -10.96
CA SER A 6 5.79 4.26 -10.71
C SER A 6 6.47 4.67 -12.01
N VAL A 7 7.30 5.71 -11.93
CA VAL A 7 8.14 6.16 -13.05
C VAL A 7 9.20 5.08 -13.37
N PRO A 8 9.33 4.64 -14.64
CA PRO A 8 10.39 3.72 -15.05
C PRO A 8 11.79 4.30 -14.79
N GLY A 9 12.71 3.46 -14.31
CA GLY A 9 14.12 3.85 -14.07
C GLY A 9 14.38 4.59 -12.75
N VAL A 10 13.34 4.94 -11.99
CA VAL A 10 13.47 5.67 -10.72
C VAL A 10 13.56 4.69 -9.55
N GLY A 11 14.49 4.93 -8.64
CA GLY A 11 14.67 4.16 -7.42
C GLY A 11 13.43 4.28 -6.51
N LEU A 12 13.01 3.17 -5.91
CA LEU A 12 11.88 3.13 -5.00
C LEU A 12 12.35 2.80 -3.58
N ILE A 13 12.45 3.84 -2.76
CA ILE A 13 12.62 3.70 -1.32
C ILE A 13 11.24 3.87 -0.71
N SER A 14 10.72 2.79 -0.10
CA SER A 14 9.44 2.88 0.61
C SER A 14 9.63 3.68 1.89
N PRO A 15 8.61 4.44 2.34
CA PRO A 15 8.65 5.03 3.67
C PRO A 15 8.86 3.95 4.73
N PRO A 16 9.66 4.20 5.77
CA PRO A 16 9.83 3.23 6.86
C PRO A 16 8.53 2.87 7.57
N PRO A 17 7.62 3.83 7.89
CA PRO A 17 6.33 3.48 8.47
C PRO A 17 5.24 3.29 7.39
N HIS A 18 4.24 2.51 7.75
CA HIS A 18 2.91 2.65 7.15
C HIS A 18 2.30 3.97 7.66
N HIS A 19 1.95 4.89 6.76
CA HIS A 19 1.45 6.22 7.15
C HIS A 19 0.01 6.20 7.69
N ASP A 20 -0.62 5.02 7.65
CA ASP A 20 -1.91 4.67 8.22
C ASP A 20 -1.78 3.73 9.43
N ILE A 21 -0.57 3.61 10.01
CA ILE A 21 -0.30 2.86 11.24
C ILE A 21 0.69 3.64 12.12
N TYR A 22 0.18 4.50 12.99
CA TYR A 22 0.99 5.20 14.01
C TYR A 22 0.77 4.67 15.42
N SER A 23 -0.21 3.80 15.59
CA SER A 23 -0.64 3.23 16.86
C SER A 23 -1.26 1.85 16.66
N ILE A 24 -1.64 1.18 17.75
CA ILE A 24 -2.27 -0.14 17.68
C ILE A 24 -3.73 -0.04 17.18
N GLU A 25 -4.41 1.06 17.48
CA GLU A 25 -5.74 1.38 17.00
C GLU A 25 -5.75 1.66 15.50
N ASP A 26 -4.69 2.27 14.95
CA ASP A 26 -4.54 2.44 13.51
C ASP A 26 -4.30 1.10 12.80
N LEU A 27 -3.51 0.21 13.40
CA LEU A 27 -3.38 -1.17 12.89
C LEU A 27 -4.74 -1.89 12.89
N ALA A 28 -5.51 -1.74 13.97
CA ALA A 28 -6.87 -2.31 14.04
C ALA A 28 -7.78 -1.70 12.95
N GLN A 29 -7.63 -0.42 12.63
CA GLN A 29 -8.35 0.23 11.53
C GLN A 29 -7.93 -0.33 10.17
N LEU A 30 -6.63 -0.54 9.91
CA LEU A 30 -6.19 -1.18 8.66
C LEU A 30 -6.70 -2.62 8.53
N ILE A 31 -6.66 -3.42 9.61
CA ILE A 31 -7.23 -4.77 9.62
C ILE A 31 -8.73 -4.71 9.29
N HIS A 32 -9.46 -3.76 9.89
CA HIS A 32 -10.86 -3.52 9.59
C HIS A 32 -11.07 -3.13 8.11
N ASP A 33 -10.22 -2.26 7.55
CA ASP A 33 -10.31 -1.86 6.15
C ASP A 33 -10.15 -3.05 5.20
N LEU A 34 -9.13 -3.89 5.44
CA LEU A 34 -8.82 -5.08 4.65
C LEU A 34 -9.95 -6.12 4.72
N LYS A 35 -10.52 -6.33 5.91
CA LYS A 35 -11.65 -7.25 6.12
C LYS A 35 -12.95 -6.73 5.53
N ASN A 36 -13.16 -5.41 5.48
CA ASN A 36 -14.32 -4.85 4.80
C ASN A 36 -14.22 -5.05 3.29
N VAL A 37 -13.09 -4.72 2.65
CA VAL A 37 -12.94 -4.90 1.20
C VAL A 37 -12.89 -6.37 0.78
N ASN A 38 -12.31 -7.25 1.60
CA ASN A 38 -12.29 -8.69 1.34
C ASN A 38 -12.61 -9.51 2.60
N PRO A 39 -13.88 -9.75 2.91
CA PRO A 39 -14.30 -10.50 4.10
C PRO A 39 -13.81 -11.95 4.16
N ALA A 40 -13.44 -12.54 3.01
CA ALA A 40 -13.00 -13.93 2.92
C ALA A 40 -11.50 -14.12 3.19
N ALA A 41 -10.70 -13.05 3.18
CA ALA A 41 -9.26 -13.14 3.36
C ALA A 41 -8.86 -13.09 4.84
N ASP A 42 -7.84 -13.87 5.21
CA ASP A 42 -7.15 -13.72 6.50
C ASP A 42 -6.19 -12.53 6.45
N VAL A 43 -6.07 -11.82 7.57
CA VAL A 43 -5.13 -10.70 7.73
C VAL A 43 -3.95 -11.12 8.59
N SER A 44 -2.77 -11.10 7.96
CA SER A 44 -1.49 -11.42 8.58
C SER A 44 -0.70 -10.15 8.92
N VAL A 45 -0.19 -10.07 10.14
CA VAL A 45 0.74 -9.02 10.57
C VAL A 45 2.13 -9.62 10.73
N LYS A 46 3.07 -9.15 9.92
CA LYS A 46 4.47 -9.59 9.97
C LYS A 46 5.28 -8.71 10.92
N LEU A 47 5.71 -9.30 12.04
CA LEU A 47 6.58 -8.68 13.03
C LEU A 47 8.00 -9.26 12.91
N VAL A 48 8.99 -8.46 13.28
CA VAL A 48 10.37 -8.94 13.45
C VAL A 48 10.58 -9.27 14.92
N SER A 49 11.27 -10.37 15.19
CA SER A 49 11.64 -10.80 16.53
C SER A 49 12.52 -9.76 17.21
N GLU A 50 12.05 -9.24 18.33
CA GLU A 50 12.79 -8.38 19.25
C GLU A 50 12.22 -8.51 20.67
N VAL A 51 12.96 -8.06 21.67
CA VAL A 51 12.48 -8.04 23.05
C VAL A 51 11.21 -7.18 23.13
N GLY A 52 10.12 -7.74 23.66
CA GLY A 52 8.82 -7.06 23.77
C GLY A 52 7.84 -7.40 22.64
N VAL A 53 8.25 -8.18 21.63
CA VAL A 53 7.38 -8.59 20.52
C VAL A 53 6.14 -9.36 21.01
N GLY A 54 6.21 -10.09 22.13
CA GLY A 54 5.04 -10.79 22.68
C GLY A 54 3.95 -9.84 23.18
N THR A 55 4.34 -8.67 23.70
CA THR A 55 3.40 -7.61 24.08
C THR A 55 2.75 -7.00 22.85
N VAL A 56 3.54 -6.73 21.81
CA VAL A 56 3.02 -6.23 20.52
C VAL A 56 2.06 -7.25 19.90
N ALA A 57 2.42 -8.53 19.86
CA ALA A 57 1.58 -9.61 19.35
C ALA A 57 0.24 -9.73 20.08
N THR A 58 0.21 -9.47 21.39
CA THR A 58 -1.02 -9.39 22.18
C THR A 58 -1.91 -8.23 21.72
N GLY A 59 -1.32 -7.06 21.43
CA GLY A 59 -2.01 -5.94 20.81
C GLY A 59 -2.57 -6.30 19.44
N VAL A 60 -1.75 -6.93 18.59
CA VAL A 60 -2.11 -7.37 17.23
C VAL A 60 -3.30 -8.34 17.24
N ALA A 61 -3.31 -9.33 18.14
CA ALA A 61 -4.43 -10.24 18.31
C ALA A 61 -5.71 -9.52 18.77
N LYS A 62 -5.60 -8.54 19.68
CA LYS A 62 -6.73 -7.69 20.10
C LYS A 62 -7.22 -6.77 18.98
N ALA A 63 -6.33 -6.31 18.11
CA ALA A 63 -6.61 -5.58 16.88
C ALA A 63 -7.25 -6.46 15.78
N LYS A 64 -7.53 -7.74 16.10
CA LYS A 64 -8.27 -8.71 15.28
C LYS A 64 -7.48 -9.32 14.12
N ALA A 65 -6.15 -9.26 14.09
CA ALA A 65 -5.39 -10.02 13.09
C ALA A 65 -5.69 -11.52 13.23
N ASP A 66 -5.83 -12.25 12.11
CA ASP A 66 -6.05 -13.70 12.12
C ASP A 66 -4.73 -14.46 12.22
N HIS A 67 -3.64 -13.81 11.80
CA HIS A 67 -2.34 -14.44 11.66
C HIS A 67 -1.19 -13.49 12.07
N ILE A 68 -0.17 -14.01 12.73
CA ILE A 68 1.01 -13.27 13.18
C ILE A 68 2.26 -13.99 12.70
N VAL A 69 3.14 -13.30 11.98
CA VAL A 69 4.48 -13.82 11.63
C VAL A 69 5.50 -13.27 12.62
N ILE A 70 6.33 -14.12 13.19
CA ILE A 70 7.54 -13.74 13.91
C ILE A 70 8.75 -14.06 13.03
N ALA A 71 9.34 -13.02 12.45
CA ALA A 71 10.49 -13.13 11.57
C ALA A 71 11.80 -12.91 12.32
N GLY A 72 12.76 -13.82 12.20
CA GLY A 72 14.10 -13.70 12.76
C GLY A 72 14.95 -12.64 12.05
N HIS A 73 16.01 -12.21 12.74
CA HIS A 73 17.01 -11.26 12.22
C HIS A 73 17.77 -11.78 10.98
N ASP A 74 17.72 -13.07 10.73
CA ASP A 74 18.51 -13.77 9.72
C ASP A 74 17.79 -13.90 8.37
N GLY A 75 16.58 -13.34 8.24
CA GLY A 75 15.80 -13.30 7.01
C GLY A 75 16.57 -12.77 5.78
N GLY A 76 16.19 -13.25 4.60
CA GLY A 76 16.78 -12.81 3.33
C GLY A 76 16.27 -11.43 2.89
N THR A 77 17.10 -10.70 2.13
CA THR A 77 16.70 -9.44 1.48
C THR A 77 17.39 -9.29 0.12
N GLY A 78 16.68 -8.69 -0.84
CA GLY A 78 17.26 -8.33 -2.14
C GLY A 78 18.16 -7.10 -2.08
N ALA A 79 17.88 -6.16 -1.17
CA ALA A 79 18.64 -4.93 -0.96
C ALA A 79 18.36 -4.37 0.44
N SER A 80 19.42 -4.12 1.22
CA SER A 80 19.34 -3.50 2.55
C SER A 80 20.71 -2.94 2.93
N PRO A 81 20.78 -1.90 3.78
CA PRO A 81 22.03 -1.51 4.41
C PRO A 81 22.68 -2.68 5.16
N TRP A 82 24.01 -2.76 5.09
CA TRP A 82 24.79 -3.76 5.83
C TRP A 82 24.60 -3.67 7.34
N SER A 83 24.48 -2.44 7.86
CA SER A 83 24.22 -2.20 9.28
C SER A 83 22.95 -2.89 9.74
N SER A 84 21.85 -2.75 8.98
CA SER A 84 20.57 -3.41 9.31
C SER A 84 20.67 -4.93 9.26
N ILE A 85 21.34 -5.49 8.25
CA ILE A 85 21.52 -6.96 8.11
C ILE A 85 22.30 -7.56 9.29
N LYS A 86 23.23 -6.79 9.87
CA LYS A 86 24.13 -7.29 10.92
C LYS A 86 23.71 -6.93 12.34
N HIS A 87 22.88 -5.91 12.52
CA HIS A 87 22.66 -5.31 13.84
C HIS A 87 21.19 -5.04 14.18
N CYS A 88 20.22 -5.39 13.33
CA CYS A 88 18.79 -5.22 13.64
C CYS A 88 18.07 -6.57 13.75
N GLY A 89 17.18 -6.67 14.73
CA GLY A 89 16.39 -7.89 15.02
C GLY A 89 17.13 -8.87 15.95
N THR A 90 16.38 -9.89 16.40
CA THR A 90 16.87 -11.00 17.23
C THR A 90 16.50 -12.36 16.62
N PRO A 91 17.05 -13.49 17.11
CA PRO A 91 16.67 -14.82 16.64
C PRO A 91 15.17 -15.07 16.77
N TRP A 92 14.59 -15.79 15.80
CA TRP A 92 13.15 -16.06 15.79
C TRP A 92 12.73 -16.94 16.98
N GLU A 93 13.62 -17.79 17.49
CA GLU A 93 13.37 -18.66 18.64
C GLU A 93 12.99 -17.86 19.89
N LEU A 94 13.65 -16.70 20.10
CA LEU A 94 13.37 -15.83 21.25
C LEU A 94 12.00 -15.15 21.11
N GLY A 95 11.76 -14.49 19.99
CA GLY A 95 10.50 -13.78 19.77
C GLY A 95 9.30 -14.71 19.65
N LEU A 96 9.48 -15.91 19.07
CA LEU A 96 8.44 -16.92 18.95
C LEU A 96 8.03 -17.45 20.32
N ALA A 97 9.01 -17.81 21.16
CA ALA A 97 8.75 -18.24 22.53
C ALA A 97 8.06 -17.14 23.34
N GLU A 98 8.55 -15.89 23.27
CA GLU A 98 7.93 -14.75 23.96
C GLU A 98 6.48 -14.52 23.50
N THR A 99 6.24 -14.60 22.19
CA THR A 99 4.91 -14.47 21.59
C THR A 99 3.97 -15.58 22.05
N GLN A 100 4.40 -16.83 21.97
CA GLN A 100 3.65 -17.99 22.43
C GLN A 100 3.27 -17.84 23.91
N GLN A 101 4.25 -17.55 24.76
CA GLN A 101 4.04 -17.42 26.20
C GLN A 101 3.06 -16.29 26.52
N THR A 102 3.25 -15.12 25.91
CA THR A 102 2.44 -13.93 26.20
C THR A 102 1.00 -14.08 25.70
N LEU A 103 0.80 -14.63 24.50
CA LEU A 103 -0.54 -14.89 23.95
C LEU A 103 -1.32 -15.91 24.78
N VAL A 104 -0.65 -16.95 25.29
CA VAL A 104 -1.27 -17.96 26.16
C VAL A 104 -1.65 -17.35 27.51
N LEU A 105 -0.74 -16.59 28.14
CA LEU A 105 -1.01 -15.90 29.41
C LEU A 105 -2.22 -14.95 29.31
N ASN A 106 -2.42 -14.32 28.15
CA ASN A 106 -3.54 -13.41 27.89
C ASN A 106 -4.79 -14.10 27.32
N ARG A 107 -4.81 -15.43 27.18
CA ARG A 107 -5.92 -16.21 26.60
C ARG A 107 -6.32 -15.74 25.19
N LEU A 108 -5.32 -15.36 24.39
CA LEU A 108 -5.46 -14.92 23.00
C LEU A 108 -4.93 -15.94 21.99
N ARG A 109 -4.02 -16.85 22.41
CA ARG A 109 -3.33 -17.78 21.50
C ARG A 109 -4.27 -18.62 20.63
N GLY A 110 -5.42 -19.04 21.17
CA GLY A 110 -6.40 -19.85 20.44
C GLY A 110 -7.08 -19.15 19.25
N ARG A 111 -6.94 -17.83 19.11
CA ARG A 111 -7.65 -17.01 18.11
C ARG A 111 -6.79 -16.59 16.92
N VAL A 112 -5.48 -16.81 17.02
CA VAL A 112 -4.51 -16.36 16.02
C VAL A 112 -3.58 -17.50 15.63
N ARG A 113 -3.31 -17.62 14.33
CA ARG A 113 -2.23 -18.48 13.82
C ARG A 113 -0.90 -17.77 13.99
N VAL A 114 0.13 -18.49 14.42
CA VAL A 114 1.48 -17.96 14.60
C VAL A 114 2.43 -18.65 13.62
N GLN A 115 3.07 -17.87 12.74
CA GLN A 115 4.08 -18.35 11.80
C GLN A 115 5.48 -17.98 12.27
N ALA A 116 6.42 -18.92 12.17
CA ALA A 116 7.84 -18.63 12.32
C ALA A 116 8.51 -18.47 10.95
N ASP A 117 9.33 -17.43 10.79
CA ASP A 117 10.15 -17.16 9.60
C ASP A 117 11.57 -16.77 10.05
N GLY A 118 12.60 -17.09 9.27
CA GLY A 118 14.00 -16.84 9.64
C GLY A 118 14.90 -18.01 9.26
N GLN A 119 15.45 -17.97 8.04
CA GLN A 119 16.29 -19.02 7.43
C GLN A 119 15.91 -20.48 7.73
N MET A 120 14.63 -20.79 7.85
CA MET A 120 14.12 -22.16 7.93
C MET A 120 14.63 -22.96 6.71
N LYS A 121 15.22 -24.12 6.95
CA LYS A 121 15.84 -24.95 5.90
C LYS A 121 15.46 -26.42 5.98
N THR A 122 15.20 -26.93 7.18
CA THR A 122 15.12 -28.37 7.46
C THR A 122 13.83 -28.75 8.17
N GLY A 123 13.49 -30.03 8.16
CA GLY A 123 12.39 -30.57 8.96
C GLY A 123 12.65 -30.40 10.46
N ARG A 124 13.92 -30.38 10.89
CA ARG A 124 14.28 -30.07 12.29
C ARG A 124 13.89 -28.65 12.68
N ASP A 125 14.13 -27.66 11.82
CA ASP A 125 13.77 -26.26 12.10
C ASP A 125 12.25 -26.13 12.29
N VAL A 126 11.47 -26.83 11.45
CA VAL A 126 10.00 -26.92 11.55
C VAL A 126 9.57 -27.50 12.89
N VAL A 127 10.13 -28.64 13.30
CA VAL A 127 9.77 -29.28 14.57
C VAL A 127 10.14 -28.38 15.76
N ILE A 128 11.33 -27.76 15.76
CA ILE A 128 11.72 -26.84 16.83
C ILE A 128 10.77 -25.65 16.89
N GLY A 129 10.42 -25.04 15.75
CA GLY A 129 9.47 -23.93 15.72
C GLY A 129 8.08 -24.35 16.21
N ALA A 130 7.61 -25.56 15.88
CA ALA A 130 6.36 -26.10 16.42
C ALA A 130 6.42 -26.20 17.96
N LEU A 131 7.46 -26.84 18.50
CA LEU A 131 7.65 -26.99 19.94
C LEU A 131 7.69 -25.64 20.68
N LEU A 132 8.25 -24.60 20.05
CA LEU A 132 8.26 -23.23 20.57
C LEU A 132 6.93 -22.46 20.39
N GLY A 133 6.00 -22.97 19.58
CA GLY A 133 4.61 -22.46 19.50
C GLY A 133 4.11 -22.06 18.12
N ALA A 134 4.87 -22.28 17.03
CA ALA A 134 4.42 -21.95 15.68
C ALA A 134 3.40 -22.97 15.13
N ASP A 135 2.34 -22.48 14.49
CA ASP A 135 1.41 -23.26 13.68
C ASP A 135 1.91 -23.43 12.24
N GLU A 136 2.65 -22.44 11.73
CA GLU A 136 3.07 -22.36 10.32
C GLU A 136 4.53 -21.91 10.17
N PHE A 137 5.13 -22.15 8.99
CA PHE A 137 6.57 -21.96 8.75
C PHE A 137 6.84 -21.27 7.42
N GLY A 138 7.57 -20.15 7.49
CA GLY A 138 7.99 -19.37 6.32
C GLY A 138 9.34 -19.84 5.78
N PHE A 139 9.38 -20.15 4.48
CA PHE A 139 10.60 -20.50 3.76
C PHE A 139 10.82 -19.52 2.60
N ALA A 140 12.02 -18.95 2.51
CA ALA A 140 12.37 -18.02 1.43
C ALA A 140 13.69 -18.40 0.76
N THR A 141 14.81 -18.31 1.49
CA THR A 141 16.14 -18.53 0.90
C THR A 141 16.37 -19.97 0.43
N ALA A 142 15.91 -20.98 1.17
CA ALA A 142 16.09 -22.36 0.76
C ALA A 142 15.34 -22.69 -0.55
N PRO A 143 14.05 -22.32 -0.72
CA PRO A 143 13.38 -22.40 -2.02
C PRO A 143 14.14 -21.67 -3.15
N LEU A 144 14.67 -20.46 -2.91
CA LEU A 144 15.47 -19.76 -3.92
C LEU A 144 16.74 -20.54 -4.31
N VAL A 145 17.40 -21.22 -3.36
CA VAL A 145 18.57 -22.07 -3.63
C VAL A 145 18.18 -23.29 -4.45
N VAL A 146 17.06 -23.93 -4.11
CA VAL A 146 16.48 -25.05 -4.86
C VAL A 146 16.12 -24.66 -6.30
N GLU A 147 15.72 -23.41 -6.51
CA GLU A 147 15.45 -22.82 -7.84
C GLU A 147 16.72 -22.38 -8.59
N GLY A 148 17.91 -22.49 -7.97
CA GLY A 148 19.20 -22.24 -8.61
C GLY A 148 20.02 -21.08 -8.04
N CYS A 149 19.58 -20.43 -6.96
CA CYS A 149 20.39 -19.41 -6.28
C CYS A 149 21.70 -20.01 -5.75
N ILE A 150 22.82 -19.52 -6.26
CA ILE A 150 24.18 -19.92 -5.84
C ILE A 150 24.76 -19.03 -4.73
N MET A 151 23.91 -18.28 -4.02
CA MET A 151 24.30 -17.42 -2.89
C MET A 151 25.40 -16.37 -3.20
N MET A 152 25.41 -15.82 -4.42
CA MET A 152 26.38 -14.80 -4.85
C MET A 152 26.23 -13.44 -4.15
N ARG A 153 25.07 -13.16 -3.54
CA ARG A 153 24.76 -11.91 -2.79
C ARG A 153 24.89 -10.61 -3.59
N LYS A 154 24.62 -10.67 -4.90
CA LYS A 154 24.58 -9.50 -5.81
C LYS A 154 23.16 -9.12 -6.26
N CYS A 155 22.14 -9.48 -5.47
CA CYS A 155 20.72 -9.28 -5.81
C CYS A 155 20.40 -7.80 -6.11
N HIS A 156 20.92 -6.87 -5.31
CA HIS A 156 20.74 -5.43 -5.44
C HIS A 156 21.40 -4.82 -6.69
N LEU A 157 22.32 -5.52 -7.34
CA LEU A 157 23.06 -5.03 -8.51
C LEU A 157 22.39 -5.38 -9.84
N ASN A 158 21.23 -6.07 -9.81
CA ASN A 158 20.55 -6.54 -11.01
C ASN A 158 21.38 -7.51 -11.88
N THR A 159 22.46 -8.09 -11.34
CA THR A 159 23.45 -8.91 -12.08
C THR A 159 23.44 -10.39 -11.67
N CYS A 160 22.27 -10.92 -11.29
CA CYS A 160 22.14 -12.32 -10.89
C CYS A 160 22.55 -13.26 -12.04
N PRO A 161 23.59 -14.11 -11.88
CA PRO A 161 24.13 -14.92 -12.98
C PRO A 161 23.21 -16.07 -13.39
N VAL A 162 22.22 -16.40 -12.57
CA VAL A 162 21.31 -17.55 -12.70
C VAL A 162 19.86 -17.12 -12.92
N GLY A 163 19.62 -15.83 -13.18
CA GLY A 163 18.29 -15.33 -13.54
C GLY A 163 17.25 -15.27 -12.41
N VAL A 164 17.63 -15.50 -11.15
CA VAL A 164 16.71 -15.46 -9.99
C VAL A 164 16.33 -14.02 -9.61
N ALA A 165 17.32 -13.21 -9.18
CA ALA A 165 17.09 -11.85 -8.67
C ALA A 165 17.60 -10.80 -9.67
N THR A 166 16.97 -10.71 -10.85
CA THR A 166 17.32 -9.73 -11.89
C THR A 166 16.11 -9.42 -12.78
N GLN A 167 16.03 -8.17 -13.24
CA GLN A 167 15.10 -7.68 -14.24
C GLN A 167 15.73 -7.61 -15.65
N ASP A 168 17.04 -7.88 -15.78
CA ASP A 168 17.73 -7.92 -17.06
C ASP A 168 17.21 -9.09 -17.93
N PRO A 169 16.69 -8.83 -19.14
CA PRO A 169 16.11 -9.87 -19.99
C PRO A 169 17.09 -10.97 -20.40
N THR A 170 18.38 -10.64 -20.56
CA THR A 170 19.43 -11.59 -20.95
C THR A 170 19.78 -12.51 -19.78
N LEU A 171 19.87 -11.96 -18.57
CA LEU A 171 20.15 -12.75 -17.38
C LEU A 171 18.94 -13.60 -16.95
N ARG A 172 17.71 -13.09 -17.10
CA ARG A 172 16.49 -13.85 -16.82
C ARG A 172 16.37 -15.14 -17.64
N LYS A 173 16.86 -15.15 -18.88
CA LYS A 173 16.91 -16.37 -19.72
C LYS A 173 17.76 -17.49 -19.13
N LYS A 174 18.63 -17.19 -18.15
CA LYS A 174 19.47 -18.18 -17.46
C LYS A 174 18.75 -18.89 -16.31
N PHE A 175 17.53 -18.46 -15.96
CA PHE A 175 16.74 -19.13 -14.93
C PHE A 175 16.34 -20.54 -15.38
N SER A 176 16.68 -21.54 -14.56
CA SER A 176 16.43 -22.96 -14.84
C SER A 176 15.66 -23.66 -13.71
N GLY A 177 15.23 -22.91 -12.69
CA GLY A 177 14.38 -23.42 -11.62
C GLY A 177 13.04 -23.89 -12.17
N LYS A 178 12.54 -24.99 -11.61
CA LYS A 178 11.25 -25.56 -11.98
C LYS A 178 10.39 -25.76 -10.72
N PRO A 179 9.05 -25.67 -10.82
CA PRO A 179 8.16 -25.91 -9.69
C PRO A 179 8.42 -27.24 -8.98
N GLU A 180 8.76 -28.29 -9.73
CA GLU A 180 9.03 -29.63 -9.19
C GLU A 180 10.21 -29.64 -8.21
N HIS A 181 11.20 -28.77 -8.41
CA HIS A 181 12.35 -28.69 -7.50
C HIS A 181 11.87 -28.24 -6.10
N VAL A 182 11.01 -27.21 -6.06
CA VAL A 182 10.45 -26.66 -4.81
C VAL A 182 9.51 -27.67 -4.15
N VAL A 183 8.67 -28.34 -4.94
CA VAL A 183 7.78 -29.41 -4.45
C VAL A 183 8.58 -30.53 -3.79
N ASN A 184 9.63 -31.03 -4.47
CA ASN A 184 10.48 -32.10 -3.94
C ASN A 184 11.20 -31.67 -2.65
N TYR A 185 11.70 -30.43 -2.61
CA TYR A 185 12.31 -29.87 -1.40
C TYR A 185 11.36 -29.89 -0.20
N PHE A 186 10.11 -29.44 -0.38
CA PHE A 186 9.13 -29.48 0.71
C PHE A 186 8.73 -30.90 1.10
N PHE A 187 8.71 -31.87 0.18
CA PHE A 187 8.55 -33.28 0.53
C PHE A 187 9.68 -33.79 1.43
N PHE A 188 10.93 -33.40 1.16
CA PHE A 188 12.07 -33.77 2.01
C PHE A 188 11.98 -33.14 3.40
N VAL A 189 11.66 -31.85 3.48
CA VAL A 189 11.45 -31.16 4.77
C VAL A 189 10.34 -31.82 5.57
N ALA A 190 9.21 -32.12 4.93
CA ALA A 190 8.07 -32.76 5.59
C ALA A 190 8.39 -34.21 6.03
N GLU A 191 9.13 -34.98 5.24
CA GLU A 191 9.56 -36.34 5.61
C GLU A 191 10.54 -36.33 6.78
N GLU A 192 11.51 -35.42 6.79
CA GLU A 192 12.42 -35.23 7.93
C GLU A 192 11.64 -34.84 9.20
N ALA A 193 10.67 -33.92 9.10
CA ALA A 193 9.83 -33.55 10.23
C ALA A 193 9.02 -34.75 10.77
N ARG A 194 8.42 -35.57 9.89
CA ARG A 194 7.72 -36.81 10.26
C ARG A 194 8.63 -37.81 10.98
N GLN A 195 9.86 -37.98 10.51
CA GLN A 195 10.83 -38.88 11.15
C GLN A 195 11.16 -38.42 12.57
N ILE A 196 11.33 -37.11 12.79
CA ILE A 196 11.56 -36.54 14.12
C ILE A 196 10.31 -36.71 15.01
N MET A 197 9.11 -36.44 14.48
CA MET A 197 7.85 -36.68 15.20
C MET A 197 7.72 -38.14 15.65
N ALA A 198 8.06 -39.09 14.78
CA ALA A 198 8.05 -40.51 15.11
C ALA A 198 9.03 -40.87 16.24
N GLN A 199 10.23 -40.25 16.25
CA GLN A 199 11.20 -40.42 17.35
C GLN A 199 10.68 -39.86 18.68
N LEU A 200 9.88 -38.79 18.64
CA LEU A 200 9.23 -38.20 19.82
C LEU A 200 7.94 -38.94 20.22
N GLY A 201 7.50 -39.93 19.44
CA GLY A 201 6.25 -40.66 19.68
C GLY A 201 4.98 -39.87 19.37
N ILE A 202 5.06 -38.85 18.52
CA ILE A 202 3.99 -37.91 18.20
C ILE A 202 3.37 -38.25 16.84
N ARG A 203 2.03 -38.26 16.76
CA ARG A 203 1.31 -38.72 15.55
C ARG A 203 0.78 -37.58 14.69
N THR A 204 0.30 -36.51 15.32
CA THR A 204 -0.24 -35.33 14.64
C THR A 204 0.67 -34.12 14.85
N PHE A 205 0.67 -33.17 13.92
CA PHE A 205 1.58 -32.03 14.03
C PHE A 205 1.18 -31.09 15.17
N GLU A 206 -0.13 -30.98 15.41
CA GLU A 206 -0.74 -30.17 16.44
C GLU A 206 -0.30 -30.58 17.85
N GLU A 207 0.01 -31.86 18.07
CA GLU A 207 0.56 -32.40 19.32
C GLU A 207 1.96 -31.84 19.66
N LEU A 208 2.71 -31.31 18.67
CA LEU A 208 3.99 -30.63 18.91
C LEU A 208 3.81 -29.20 19.42
N ILE A 209 2.73 -28.53 19.03
CA ILE A 209 2.67 -27.07 19.07
C ILE A 209 2.70 -26.57 20.52
N GLY A 210 3.74 -25.79 20.86
CA GLY A 210 3.93 -25.23 22.19
C GLY A 210 4.39 -26.24 23.26
N ARG A 211 4.85 -27.43 22.88
CA ARG A 211 5.46 -28.44 23.77
C ARG A 211 6.95 -28.22 24.00
N ALA A 212 7.29 -27.02 24.49
CA ALA A 212 8.68 -26.66 24.79
C ALA A 212 9.33 -27.57 25.85
N ASP A 213 8.54 -28.33 26.63
CA ASP A 213 9.01 -29.37 27.55
C ASP A 213 9.73 -30.55 26.86
N LEU A 214 9.55 -30.72 25.55
CA LEU A 214 10.26 -31.74 24.76
C LEU A 214 11.62 -31.25 24.25
N LEU A 215 11.99 -30.00 24.51
CA LEU A 215 13.29 -29.45 24.17
C LEU A 215 14.27 -29.64 25.33
N ASP A 216 15.46 -30.11 25.00
CA ASP A 216 16.58 -30.18 25.93
C ASP A 216 17.84 -29.58 25.28
N THR A 217 18.74 -29.09 26.14
CA THR A 217 20.03 -28.54 25.73
C THR A 217 21.11 -29.59 25.86
N LYS A 218 21.98 -29.71 24.85
CA LYS A 218 23.23 -30.44 25.07
C LYS A 218 24.06 -29.67 26.08
N LYS A 219 24.59 -30.36 27.10
CA LYS A 219 25.54 -29.78 28.07
C LYS A 219 26.74 -29.23 27.33
N GLY A 220 26.77 -27.90 27.16
CA GLY A 220 27.87 -27.13 26.57
C GLY A 220 28.31 -27.63 25.20
N VAL A 221 28.11 -26.84 24.16
CA VAL A 221 29.09 -26.89 23.06
C VAL A 221 30.45 -26.66 23.74
N GLU A 222 31.43 -27.56 23.58
CA GLU A 222 32.71 -27.54 24.33
C GLU A 222 33.47 -26.19 24.24
N HIS A 223 33.02 -25.32 23.33
CA HIS A 223 33.46 -23.97 23.13
C HIS A 223 33.17 -23.03 24.32
N TRP A 224 34.21 -22.40 24.85
CA TRP A 224 34.15 -21.49 26.02
C TRP A 224 33.14 -20.33 25.88
N LYS A 225 32.92 -19.79 24.67
CA LYS A 225 31.92 -18.72 24.43
C LYS A 225 30.47 -19.14 24.67
N ALA A 226 30.17 -20.44 24.67
CA ALA A 226 28.82 -20.95 24.92
C ALA A 226 28.56 -21.16 26.42
N ARG A 227 29.58 -21.03 27.28
CA ARG A 227 29.43 -21.15 28.73
C ARG A 227 28.56 -20.01 29.26
N GLY A 228 27.50 -20.35 29.99
CA GLY A 228 26.61 -19.38 30.62
C GLY A 228 25.36 -18.99 29.82
N LEU A 229 25.12 -19.59 28.64
CA LEU A 229 23.83 -19.45 27.96
C LEU A 229 22.74 -20.17 28.77
N ASP A 230 21.66 -19.44 29.08
CA ASP A 230 20.51 -19.94 29.82
C ASP A 230 19.24 -19.83 28.94
N PHE A 231 18.68 -20.99 28.60
CA PHE A 231 17.46 -21.11 27.77
C PHE A 231 16.20 -21.36 28.61
N THR A 232 16.31 -21.35 29.95
CA THR A 232 15.18 -21.66 30.85
C THR A 232 13.97 -20.79 30.56
N ARG A 233 14.17 -19.51 30.24
CA ARG A 233 13.07 -18.59 29.89
C ARG A 233 12.46 -18.86 28.52
N VAL A 234 13.24 -19.36 27.58
CA VAL A 234 12.76 -19.69 26.22
C VAL A 234 11.86 -20.93 26.29
N PHE A 235 12.24 -21.92 27.10
CA PHE A 235 11.49 -23.17 27.24
C PHE A 235 10.40 -23.13 28.31
N ALA A 236 10.20 -21.98 28.95
CA ALA A 236 9.19 -21.81 29.98
C ALA A 236 7.78 -22.06 29.42
N LEU A 237 7.05 -22.97 30.05
CA LEU A 237 5.63 -23.18 29.78
C LEU A 237 4.79 -22.27 30.67
N PRO A 238 3.87 -21.47 30.12
CA PRO A 238 2.97 -20.65 30.92
C PRO A 238 2.16 -21.49 31.93
N PRO A 239 2.07 -21.07 33.21
CA PRO A 239 1.31 -21.77 34.24
C PRO A 239 -0.19 -21.46 34.11
N VAL A 240 -0.80 -21.92 33.02
CA VAL A 240 -2.23 -21.77 32.75
C VAL A 240 -2.95 -23.13 32.84
N PRO A 241 -4.24 -23.15 33.19
CA PRO A 241 -5.08 -24.34 33.13
C PRO A 241 -5.05 -25.05 31.75
N ALA A 242 -5.30 -26.35 31.74
CA ALA A 242 -5.22 -27.18 30.53
C ALA A 242 -6.27 -26.83 29.45
N ASP A 243 -7.36 -26.17 29.83
CA ASP A 243 -8.40 -25.67 28.92
C ASP A 243 -7.98 -24.40 28.16
N VAL A 244 -6.89 -23.73 28.55
CA VAL A 244 -6.37 -22.57 27.82
C VAL A 244 -5.63 -23.06 26.56
N PRO A 245 -6.09 -22.69 25.34
CA PRO A 245 -5.46 -23.15 24.12
C PRO A 245 -4.01 -22.66 23.98
N ARG A 246 -3.12 -23.57 23.58
CA ARG A 246 -1.71 -23.30 23.25
C ARG A 246 -1.43 -23.28 21.75
N VAL A 247 -2.43 -23.67 20.97
CA VAL A 247 -2.46 -23.77 19.50
C VAL A 247 -3.69 -23.01 19.00
N HIS A 248 -3.68 -22.64 17.73
CA HIS A 248 -4.82 -21.98 17.09
C HIS A 248 -6.03 -22.95 17.00
N VAL A 249 -7.20 -22.53 17.49
CA VAL A 249 -8.41 -23.38 17.54
C VAL A 249 -9.70 -22.66 17.12
N SER A 250 -9.66 -21.35 16.89
CA SER A 250 -10.85 -20.53 16.61
C SER A 250 -10.50 -19.31 15.77
N THR A 251 -11.45 -18.82 15.00
CA THR A 251 -11.29 -17.61 14.18
C THR A 251 -11.70 -16.34 14.94
N GLN A 252 -11.28 -15.19 14.41
CA GLN A 252 -11.62 -13.88 14.94
C GLN A 252 -13.01 -13.41 14.46
N ASP A 253 -13.83 -12.88 15.37
CA ASP A 253 -15.00 -12.07 14.99
C ASP A 253 -14.57 -10.63 14.68
N HIS A 254 -14.77 -10.22 13.43
CA HIS A 254 -14.43 -8.92 12.86
C HIS A 254 -15.56 -7.89 12.94
N GLY A 255 -16.75 -8.29 13.40
CA GLY A 255 -17.89 -7.39 13.56
C GLY A 255 -18.46 -6.81 12.25
N LEU A 256 -18.20 -7.47 11.11
CA LEU A 256 -18.58 -6.98 9.78
C LEU A 256 -20.09 -6.93 9.56
N ASP A 257 -20.88 -7.65 10.37
CA ASP A 257 -22.35 -7.60 10.32
C ASP A 257 -22.92 -6.22 10.63
N LYS A 258 -22.15 -5.36 11.30
CA LYS A 258 -22.55 -3.99 11.67
C LYS A 258 -22.09 -2.93 10.65
N ALA A 259 -21.38 -3.33 9.60
CA ALA A 259 -20.87 -2.40 8.59
C ALA A 259 -22.02 -1.77 7.80
N LEU A 260 -21.96 -0.44 7.62
CA LEU A 260 -22.95 0.31 6.83
C LEU A 260 -23.07 -0.24 5.40
N ASP A 261 -21.96 -0.71 4.85
CA ASP A 261 -21.88 -1.27 3.51
C ASP A 261 -22.81 -2.45 3.25
N ARG A 262 -23.26 -3.20 4.26
CA ARG A 262 -24.26 -4.25 4.02
C ARG A 262 -25.56 -3.67 3.47
N ARG A 263 -26.00 -2.53 4.02
CA ARG A 263 -27.14 -1.77 3.51
C ARG A 263 -26.84 -1.17 2.13
N LEU A 264 -25.62 -0.69 1.91
CA LEU A 264 -25.22 -0.15 0.60
C LEU A 264 -25.25 -1.23 -0.48
N ILE A 265 -24.75 -2.43 -0.20
CA ILE A 265 -24.78 -3.58 -1.12
C ILE A 265 -26.21 -3.98 -1.45
N GLU A 266 -27.10 -4.05 -0.45
CA GLU A 266 -28.52 -4.35 -0.68
C GLU A 266 -29.17 -3.34 -1.63
N LYS A 267 -28.93 -2.05 -1.44
CA LYS A 267 -29.44 -0.97 -2.30
C LYS A 267 -28.79 -0.97 -3.69
N CYS A 268 -27.51 -1.35 -3.78
CA CYS A 268 -26.74 -1.40 -5.02
C CYS A 268 -26.88 -2.72 -5.79
N ARG A 269 -27.69 -3.67 -5.32
CA ARG A 269 -27.87 -4.98 -5.95
C ARG A 269 -28.22 -4.91 -7.45
N PRO A 270 -29.08 -3.97 -7.93
CA PRO A 270 -29.28 -3.78 -9.37
C PRO A 270 -28.01 -3.43 -10.15
N ALA A 271 -27.14 -2.58 -9.61
CA ALA A 271 -25.86 -2.25 -10.22
C ALA A 271 -24.89 -3.44 -10.20
N ILE A 272 -24.81 -4.15 -9.08
CA ILE A 272 -23.91 -5.29 -8.92
C ILE A 272 -24.32 -6.45 -9.83
N GLU A 273 -25.61 -6.79 -9.92
CA GLU A 273 -26.07 -7.94 -10.70
C GLU A 273 -26.23 -7.64 -12.20
N ARG A 274 -26.60 -6.40 -12.57
CA ARG A 274 -27.02 -6.06 -13.95
C ARG A 274 -26.33 -4.83 -14.54
N GLY A 275 -25.49 -4.12 -13.78
CA GLY A 275 -24.86 -2.88 -14.24
C GLY A 275 -25.82 -1.70 -14.36
N GLU A 276 -26.99 -1.76 -13.72
CA GLU A 276 -27.98 -0.68 -13.74
C GLU A 276 -27.53 0.53 -12.93
N LYS A 277 -27.96 1.73 -13.34
CA LYS A 277 -27.69 2.96 -12.58
C LYS A 277 -28.52 3.00 -11.30
N VAL A 278 -27.88 3.27 -10.18
CA VAL A 278 -28.49 3.38 -8.86
C VAL A 278 -28.07 4.69 -8.21
N GLN A 279 -29.05 5.47 -7.73
CA GLN A 279 -28.82 6.72 -7.01
C GLN A 279 -29.71 6.79 -5.77
N PHE A 280 -29.13 7.08 -4.61
CA PHE A 280 -29.87 7.23 -3.35
C PHE A 280 -29.10 8.08 -2.32
N MET A 281 -29.80 8.44 -1.25
CA MET A 281 -29.26 9.16 -0.10
C MET A 281 -29.05 8.23 1.09
N GLU A 282 -28.03 8.53 1.91
CA GLU A 282 -27.74 7.88 3.18
C GLU A 282 -27.19 8.83 4.24
N GLU A 283 -27.27 8.42 5.50
CA GLU A 283 -26.54 9.06 6.59
C GLU A 283 -25.20 8.37 6.85
N ALA A 284 -24.15 9.16 7.09
CA ALA A 284 -22.86 8.70 7.58
C ALA A 284 -22.57 9.33 8.95
N ARG A 285 -22.07 8.52 9.89
CA ARG A 285 -21.60 8.97 11.20
C ARG A 285 -20.15 8.55 11.39
N ASN A 286 -19.42 9.20 12.29
CA ASN A 286 -18.00 8.90 12.55
C ASN A 286 -17.74 7.42 12.92
N VAL A 287 -18.72 6.73 13.52
CA VAL A 287 -18.67 5.29 13.83
C VAL A 287 -18.78 4.39 12.59
N ASN A 288 -19.31 4.90 11.48
CA ASN A 288 -19.34 4.23 10.19
C ASN A 288 -17.96 4.41 9.53
N ARG A 289 -17.08 3.45 9.79
CA ARG A 289 -15.72 3.39 9.28
C ARG A 289 -15.67 2.59 7.98
N THR A 290 -14.69 2.88 7.14
CA THR A 290 -14.42 2.15 5.89
C THR A 290 -15.61 2.09 4.92
N VAL A 291 -16.47 3.12 4.93
CA VAL A 291 -17.69 3.16 4.11
C VAL A 291 -17.35 3.11 2.62
N GLY A 292 -17.98 2.20 1.90
CA GLY A 292 -17.83 1.96 0.46
C GLY A 292 -16.81 0.87 0.10
N ALA A 293 -15.96 0.43 1.02
CA ALA A 293 -14.93 -0.56 0.72
C ALA A 293 -15.51 -1.96 0.49
N MET A 294 -16.46 -2.40 1.32
CA MET A 294 -17.10 -3.72 1.15
C MET A 294 -18.01 -3.72 -0.09
N LEU A 295 -18.70 -2.61 -0.35
CA LEU A 295 -19.42 -2.42 -1.62
C LEU A 295 -18.46 -2.52 -2.83
N SER A 296 -17.29 -1.91 -2.75
CA SER A 296 -16.28 -1.95 -3.82
C SER A 296 -15.74 -3.37 -4.03
N GLY A 297 -15.42 -4.07 -2.95
CA GLY A 297 -14.99 -5.46 -2.99
C GLY A 297 -16.06 -6.38 -3.60
N GLU A 298 -17.32 -6.20 -3.24
CA GLU A 298 -18.42 -6.97 -3.81
C GLU A 298 -18.62 -6.63 -5.29
N LEU A 299 -18.65 -5.35 -5.67
CA LEU A 299 -18.79 -4.92 -7.07
C LEU A 299 -17.71 -5.52 -7.96
N ILE A 300 -16.44 -5.51 -7.54
CA ILE A 300 -15.32 -6.01 -8.35
C ILE A 300 -15.34 -7.54 -8.51
N LYS A 301 -15.95 -8.30 -7.59
CA LYS A 301 -16.16 -9.75 -7.78
C LYS A 301 -17.07 -10.04 -8.98
N HIS A 302 -18.08 -9.20 -9.20
CA HIS A 302 -19.03 -9.34 -10.32
C HIS A 302 -18.55 -8.62 -11.58
N HIS A 303 -17.90 -7.46 -11.42
CA HIS A 303 -17.40 -6.61 -12.51
C HIS A 303 -15.92 -6.27 -12.29
N PRO A 304 -14.98 -7.17 -12.68
CA PRO A 304 -13.55 -6.97 -12.42
C PRO A 304 -12.95 -5.69 -13.01
N ASP A 305 -13.49 -5.20 -14.13
CA ASP A 305 -13.07 -3.94 -14.78
C ASP A 305 -13.78 -2.69 -14.21
N GLY A 306 -14.62 -2.88 -13.18
CA GLY A 306 -15.52 -1.87 -12.62
C GLY A 306 -16.74 -1.60 -13.50
N LEU A 307 -17.49 -0.55 -13.16
CA LEU A 307 -18.66 -0.09 -13.90
C LEU A 307 -18.39 1.26 -14.59
N PRO A 308 -19.22 1.68 -15.56
CA PRO A 308 -19.19 3.04 -16.08
C PRO A 308 -19.31 4.09 -14.95
N ASP A 309 -18.78 5.29 -15.19
CA ASP A 309 -18.81 6.36 -14.19
C ASP A 309 -20.25 6.70 -13.77
N GLN A 310 -20.43 6.94 -12.46
CA GLN A 310 -21.72 7.24 -11.82
C GLN A 310 -22.80 6.16 -12.02
N THR A 311 -22.43 4.90 -12.28
CA THR A 311 -23.39 3.81 -12.20
C THR A 311 -23.93 3.65 -10.78
N VAL A 312 -23.10 3.83 -9.76
CA VAL A 312 -23.55 3.93 -8.37
C VAL A 312 -23.24 5.35 -7.87
N PHE A 313 -24.28 6.09 -7.51
CA PHE A 313 -24.16 7.43 -6.93
C PHE A 313 -24.81 7.48 -5.55
N ILE A 314 -24.00 7.64 -4.50
CA ILE A 314 -24.49 7.67 -3.13
C ILE A 314 -24.22 9.04 -2.55
N GLN A 315 -25.28 9.82 -2.36
CA GLN A 315 -25.21 11.05 -1.59
C GLN A 315 -25.29 10.70 -0.10
N MET A 316 -24.36 11.21 0.69
CA MET A 316 -24.29 10.99 2.12
C MET A 316 -24.35 12.31 2.86
N GLU A 317 -24.99 12.32 4.03
CA GLU A 317 -25.01 13.47 4.93
C GLU A 317 -24.44 13.08 6.30
N GLY A 318 -23.63 13.96 6.89
CA GLY A 318 -23.05 13.78 8.23
C GLY A 318 -21.52 13.69 8.21
N THR A 319 -20.97 12.74 8.96
CA THR A 319 -19.51 12.61 9.15
C THR A 319 -19.02 11.25 8.65
N GLY A 320 -18.13 11.25 7.66
CA GLY A 320 -17.42 10.03 7.25
C GLY A 320 -16.44 9.60 8.33
N GLY A 321 -16.56 8.37 8.85
CA GLY A 321 -15.57 7.79 9.76
C GLY A 321 -14.21 7.60 9.10
N GLN A 322 -13.23 7.07 9.85
CA GLN A 322 -11.92 6.74 9.30
C GLN A 322 -12.05 5.83 8.07
N SER A 323 -11.20 6.05 7.07
CA SER A 323 -11.17 5.29 5.82
C SER A 323 -12.44 5.43 4.96
N PHE A 324 -13.17 6.54 5.06
CA PHE A 324 -14.31 6.83 4.19
C PHE A 324 -13.91 6.77 2.70
N GLY A 325 -14.60 5.94 1.91
CA GLY A 325 -14.26 5.73 0.50
C GLY A 325 -12.92 5.01 0.27
N ALA A 326 -12.44 4.22 1.23
CA ALA A 326 -11.25 3.40 1.02
C ALA A 326 -11.47 2.35 -0.08
N PHE A 327 -10.45 2.16 -0.91
CA PHE A 327 -10.44 1.21 -2.03
C PHE A 327 -11.61 1.38 -3.02
N LEU A 328 -12.19 2.59 -3.11
CA LEU A 328 -13.43 2.81 -3.86
C LEU A 328 -13.25 2.46 -5.34
N ALA A 329 -14.05 1.50 -5.80
CA ALA A 329 -13.96 0.95 -7.14
C ALA A 329 -14.55 1.87 -8.20
N LYS A 330 -14.06 1.72 -9.43
CA LYS A 330 -14.57 2.42 -10.62
C LYS A 330 -16.07 2.20 -10.82
N GLY A 331 -16.76 3.32 -11.04
CA GLY A 331 -18.21 3.38 -11.23
C GLY A 331 -19.01 3.73 -9.96
N ILE A 332 -18.35 3.76 -8.79
CA ILE A 332 -18.94 4.25 -7.54
C ILE A 332 -18.55 5.71 -7.30
N THR A 333 -19.53 6.56 -7.04
CA THR A 333 -19.36 7.92 -6.55
C THR A 333 -19.94 8.05 -5.15
N LEU A 334 -19.10 8.42 -4.18
CA LEU A 334 -19.51 8.82 -2.84
C LEU A 334 -19.49 10.34 -2.75
N TYR A 335 -20.65 10.94 -2.50
CA TYR A 335 -20.82 12.38 -2.38
C TYR A 335 -21.23 12.76 -0.96
N LEU A 336 -20.30 13.23 -0.15
CA LEU A 336 -20.54 13.56 1.26
C LEU A 336 -20.78 15.05 1.47
N ILE A 337 -21.94 15.36 2.04
CA ILE A 337 -22.30 16.66 2.59
C ILE A 337 -21.99 16.64 4.09
N GLY A 338 -20.93 17.32 4.49
CA GLY A 338 -20.39 17.32 5.85
C GLY A 338 -18.88 17.26 5.83
N GLU A 339 -18.28 16.37 6.61
CA GLU A 339 -16.82 16.24 6.78
C GLU A 339 -16.41 14.77 6.91
N ALA A 340 -15.14 14.43 6.68
CA ALA A 340 -14.65 13.06 6.86
C ALA A 340 -13.34 13.00 7.66
N ASN A 341 -13.11 11.88 8.34
CA ASN A 341 -11.91 11.69 9.15
C ASN A 341 -10.70 11.26 8.31
N ASP A 342 -9.64 10.82 9.00
CA ASP A 342 -8.40 10.33 8.41
C ASP A 342 -8.63 9.22 7.37
N TYR A 343 -7.67 9.09 6.46
CA TYR A 343 -7.62 8.03 5.44
C TYR A 343 -8.76 8.08 4.41
N THR A 344 -9.47 9.22 4.31
CA THR A 344 -10.48 9.40 3.27
C THR A 344 -9.89 9.11 1.89
N GLY A 345 -10.52 8.23 1.11
CA GLY A 345 -10.02 7.78 -0.19
C GLY A 345 -8.72 6.96 -0.14
N LYS A 346 -8.35 6.36 0.99
CA LYS A 346 -7.20 5.45 1.11
C LYS A 346 -7.25 4.37 0.04
N GLY A 347 -6.17 4.21 -0.71
CA GLY A 347 -6.08 3.24 -1.79
C GLY A 347 -7.15 3.40 -2.89
N LEU A 348 -7.65 4.62 -3.14
CA LEU A 348 -8.65 4.90 -4.17
C LEU A 348 -8.32 4.19 -5.49
N SER A 349 -9.30 3.48 -6.06
CA SER A 349 -9.11 2.52 -7.15
C SER A 349 -10.13 2.73 -8.29
N GLY A 350 -10.24 3.98 -8.73
CA GLY A 350 -11.05 4.36 -9.89
C GLY A 350 -12.41 4.97 -9.55
N GLY A 351 -12.87 4.88 -8.30
CA GLY A 351 -14.08 5.56 -7.84
C GLY A 351 -13.92 7.07 -7.71
N ARG A 352 -15.02 7.75 -7.35
CA ARG A 352 -15.03 9.19 -7.06
C ARG A 352 -15.44 9.47 -5.62
N VAL A 353 -14.66 10.29 -4.91
CA VAL A 353 -14.99 10.77 -3.55
C VAL A 353 -15.12 12.29 -3.57
N VAL A 354 -16.27 12.79 -3.19
CA VAL A 354 -16.53 14.23 -3.05
C VAL A 354 -16.88 14.53 -1.60
N VAL A 355 -16.23 15.52 -0.98
CA VAL A 355 -16.61 16.01 0.35
C VAL A 355 -16.75 17.52 0.31
N ARG A 356 -17.91 18.01 0.75
CA ARG A 356 -18.19 19.44 0.81
C ARG A 356 -18.98 19.78 2.08
N PRO A 357 -18.76 20.96 2.69
CA PRO A 357 -19.42 21.35 3.93
C PRO A 357 -20.93 21.48 3.73
N SER A 358 -21.72 21.25 4.78
CA SER A 358 -23.17 21.52 4.76
C SER A 358 -23.47 22.97 4.35
N ILE A 359 -24.66 23.21 3.78
CA ILE A 359 -25.15 24.58 3.56
C ILE A 359 -25.32 25.37 4.87
N ASP A 360 -25.39 24.67 6.00
CA ASP A 360 -25.48 25.28 7.33
C ASP A 360 -24.13 25.74 7.88
N PHE A 361 -23.02 25.31 7.27
CA PHE A 361 -21.69 25.78 7.65
C PHE A 361 -21.56 27.27 7.34
N ARG A 362 -21.18 28.06 8.36
CA ARG A 362 -21.02 29.53 8.26
C ARG A 362 -19.56 29.98 8.15
N GLY A 363 -18.61 29.05 8.27
CA GLY A 363 -17.19 29.36 8.17
C GLY A 363 -16.68 29.41 6.73
N ASN A 364 -15.40 29.72 6.58
CA ASN A 364 -14.72 29.74 5.29
C ASN A 364 -14.07 28.38 5.01
N ALA A 365 -14.44 27.72 3.90
CA ALA A 365 -13.94 26.39 3.58
C ALA A 365 -12.41 26.33 3.46
N ILE A 366 -11.79 27.34 2.85
CA ILE A 366 -10.33 27.39 2.64
C ILE A 366 -9.52 27.49 3.94
N ASP A 367 -10.16 27.81 5.07
CA ASP A 367 -9.54 27.98 6.39
C ASP A 367 -9.89 26.85 7.36
N ASN A 368 -10.70 25.87 6.95
CA ASN A 368 -11.25 24.84 7.83
C ASN A 368 -10.99 23.43 7.29
N ILE A 369 -10.66 22.53 8.20
CA ILE A 369 -10.42 21.12 7.87
C ILE A 369 -11.73 20.47 7.45
N ILE A 370 -11.71 19.77 6.31
CA ILE A 370 -12.85 19.03 5.76
C ILE A 370 -12.57 17.52 5.70
N VAL A 371 -11.30 17.14 5.58
CA VAL A 371 -10.82 15.76 5.61
C VAL A 371 -9.57 15.66 6.48
N GLY A 372 -9.42 14.55 7.20
CA GLY A 372 -8.30 14.33 8.13
C GLY A 372 -6.93 14.10 7.46
N ASN A 373 -6.10 13.32 8.13
CA ASN A 373 -4.72 13.01 7.74
C ASN A 373 -4.63 11.83 6.76
N THR A 374 -3.50 11.73 6.06
CA THR A 374 -3.15 10.57 5.21
C THR A 374 -4.24 10.26 4.15
N VAL A 375 -4.92 11.30 3.70
CA VAL A 375 -5.97 11.25 2.67
C VAL A 375 -5.36 10.79 1.35
N LEU A 376 -6.07 9.90 0.63
CA LEU A 376 -5.62 9.31 -0.64
C LEU A 376 -4.31 8.51 -0.56
N TYR A 377 -4.00 7.96 0.62
CA TYR A 377 -2.80 7.13 0.80
C TYR A 377 -2.71 6.02 -0.24
N GLY A 378 -1.68 6.05 -1.08
CA GLY A 378 -1.44 4.98 -2.07
C GLY A 378 -2.48 4.89 -3.19
N ALA A 379 -3.32 5.91 -3.39
CA ALA A 379 -4.35 5.91 -4.41
C ALA A 379 -3.78 5.71 -5.83
N THR A 380 -4.36 4.77 -6.60
CA THR A 380 -3.82 4.33 -7.91
C THR A 380 -4.61 4.86 -9.10
N GLU A 381 -5.91 5.09 -8.95
CA GLU A 381 -6.81 5.65 -9.96
C GLU A 381 -8.01 6.29 -9.26
N GLY A 382 -8.79 7.12 -9.97
CA GLY A 382 -10.01 7.74 -9.45
C GLY A 382 -9.86 9.23 -9.22
N GLU A 383 -10.94 9.84 -8.76
CA GLU A 383 -11.06 11.29 -8.61
C GLU A 383 -11.52 11.67 -7.19
N ALA A 384 -10.93 12.74 -6.65
CA ALA A 384 -11.29 13.23 -5.33
C ALA A 384 -11.41 14.75 -5.31
N PHE A 385 -12.51 15.27 -4.76
CA PHE A 385 -12.80 16.71 -4.71
C PHE A 385 -13.20 17.11 -3.29
N PHE A 386 -12.39 17.93 -2.63
CA PHE A 386 -12.53 18.28 -1.23
C PHE A 386 -12.65 19.79 -1.06
N ARG A 387 -13.85 20.29 -0.73
CA ARG A 387 -14.08 21.71 -0.47
C ARG A 387 -13.71 22.07 0.96
N GLY A 388 -12.41 22.22 1.17
CA GLY A 388 -11.80 22.66 2.41
C GLY A 388 -10.36 22.15 2.53
N VAL A 389 -9.81 22.25 3.74
CA VAL A 389 -8.41 21.88 4.03
C VAL A 389 -8.30 20.39 4.34
N GLY A 390 -7.35 19.71 3.68
CA GLY A 390 -6.92 18.38 4.09
C GLY A 390 -5.88 18.43 5.19
N GLY A 391 -5.86 17.44 6.08
CA GLY A 391 -4.87 17.34 7.15
C GLY A 391 -3.44 17.08 6.66
N GLU A 392 -2.62 16.56 7.56
CA GLU A 392 -1.23 16.20 7.27
C GLU A 392 -1.16 15.03 6.27
N ARG A 393 -0.07 14.97 5.50
CA ARG A 393 0.22 13.87 4.56
C ARG A 393 -0.86 13.65 3.51
N PHE A 394 -1.55 14.72 3.12
CA PHE A 394 -2.49 14.67 2.01
C PHE A 394 -1.82 14.12 0.76
N ALA A 395 -2.43 13.12 0.11
CA ALA A 395 -1.93 12.44 -1.08
C ALA A 395 -0.56 11.76 -0.91
N VAL A 396 -0.23 11.30 0.31
CA VAL A 396 1.00 10.53 0.54
C VAL A 396 1.00 9.25 -0.30
N ARG A 397 2.10 9.01 -1.02
CA ARG A 397 2.25 7.87 -1.97
C ARG A 397 1.18 7.79 -3.07
N LEU A 398 0.48 8.88 -3.38
CA LEU A 398 -0.47 8.89 -4.48
C LEU A 398 0.25 8.50 -5.78
N SER A 399 -0.29 7.50 -6.48
CA SER A 399 0.38 6.83 -7.59
C SER A 399 -0.37 6.95 -8.93
N GLY A 400 -1.63 7.40 -8.93
CA GLY A 400 -2.34 7.65 -10.18
C GLY A 400 -3.74 8.26 -10.09
N ALA A 401 -4.26 8.57 -8.90
CA ALA A 401 -5.51 9.31 -8.77
C ALA A 401 -5.37 10.80 -9.16
N THR A 402 -6.50 11.48 -9.25
CA THR A 402 -6.59 12.93 -9.43
C THR A 402 -7.31 13.54 -8.24
N ALA A 403 -6.76 14.61 -7.66
CA ALA A 403 -7.35 15.23 -6.48
C ALA A 403 -7.35 16.76 -6.56
N VAL A 404 -8.42 17.39 -6.07
CA VAL A 404 -8.49 18.83 -5.84
C VAL A 404 -8.90 19.10 -4.39
N VAL A 405 -8.16 19.95 -3.71
CA VAL A 405 -8.36 20.33 -2.30
C VAL A 405 -8.10 21.82 -2.12
N GLU A 406 -8.68 22.46 -1.10
CA GLU A 406 -8.57 23.92 -0.90
C GLU A 406 -7.46 24.34 0.06
N GLY A 407 -6.72 23.38 0.60
CA GLY A 407 -5.53 23.59 1.41
C GLY A 407 -5.01 22.25 1.93
N THR A 408 -3.78 22.21 2.43
CA THR A 408 -3.21 20.99 3.02
C THR A 408 -2.38 21.29 4.25
N GLY A 409 -2.30 20.33 5.17
CA GLY A 409 -1.34 20.33 6.28
C GLY A 409 0.11 20.06 5.83
N ASP A 410 0.96 19.72 6.81
CA ASP A 410 2.37 19.39 6.55
C ASP A 410 2.48 18.09 5.72
N HIS A 411 3.58 17.95 4.97
CA HIS A 411 3.91 16.75 4.19
C HIS A 411 2.92 16.43 3.05
N GLY A 412 2.24 17.43 2.48
CA GLY A 412 1.41 17.23 1.28
C GLY A 412 2.21 16.64 0.11
N CYS A 413 1.63 15.67 -0.60
CA CYS A 413 2.23 14.94 -1.73
C CYS A 413 3.55 14.21 -1.40
N GLU A 414 3.79 13.88 -0.13
CA GLU A 414 4.96 13.11 0.29
C GLU A 414 5.01 11.75 -0.45
N TYR A 415 6.16 11.39 -1.02
CA TYR A 415 6.34 10.13 -1.76
C TYR A 415 5.38 9.89 -2.95
N MET A 416 4.71 10.92 -3.48
CA MET A 416 3.83 10.78 -4.65
C MET A 416 4.64 10.29 -5.87
N THR A 417 4.13 9.28 -6.57
CA THR A 417 4.82 8.59 -7.70
C THR A 417 4.08 8.71 -9.03
N GLY A 418 2.88 9.27 -9.02
CA GLY A 418 2.04 9.47 -10.20
C GLY A 418 0.76 10.23 -9.83
N GLY A 419 -0.11 10.49 -10.81
CA GLY A 419 -1.36 11.23 -10.58
C GLY A 419 -1.22 12.75 -10.70
N THR A 420 -2.31 13.44 -10.38
CA THR A 420 -2.40 14.91 -10.45
C THR A 420 -3.06 15.46 -9.19
N VAL A 421 -2.43 16.41 -8.51
CA VAL A 421 -3.00 17.06 -7.30
C VAL A 421 -3.10 18.56 -7.53
N VAL A 422 -4.23 19.16 -7.21
CA VAL A 422 -4.43 20.62 -7.24
C VAL A 422 -4.78 21.10 -5.83
N VAL A 423 -4.04 22.09 -5.34
CA VAL A 423 -4.28 22.72 -4.04
C VAL A 423 -4.66 24.19 -4.28
N LEU A 424 -5.90 24.56 -3.95
CA LEU A 424 -6.48 25.89 -4.22
C LEU A 424 -6.28 26.89 -3.05
N GLY A 425 -5.30 26.63 -2.19
CA GLY A 425 -4.99 27.45 -1.03
C GLY A 425 -3.68 27.05 -0.36
N LYS A 426 -3.57 27.36 0.94
CA LYS A 426 -2.31 27.26 1.68
C LYS A 426 -1.91 25.80 1.92
N THR A 427 -0.61 25.54 1.86
CA THR A 427 0.00 24.25 2.22
C THR A 427 0.70 24.33 3.56
N GLY A 428 0.95 23.20 4.20
CA GLY A 428 1.93 23.05 5.28
C GLY A 428 3.36 22.93 4.76
N ARG A 429 4.28 22.65 5.68
CA ARG A 429 5.73 22.49 5.46
C ARG A 429 6.05 21.16 4.79
N ASN A 430 7.27 21.08 4.26
CA ASN A 430 7.84 19.86 3.67
C ASN A 430 7.00 19.25 2.54
N PHE A 431 6.27 20.10 1.80
CA PHE A 431 5.44 19.67 0.67
C PHE A 431 6.32 19.02 -0.42
N ALA A 432 5.84 17.93 -1.01
CA ALA A 432 6.49 17.13 -2.06
C ALA A 432 7.81 16.44 -1.67
N ALA A 433 8.07 16.25 -0.37
CA ALA A 433 9.24 15.47 0.06
C ALA A 433 9.19 14.03 -0.47
N GLY A 434 10.26 13.59 -1.14
CA GLY A 434 10.32 12.26 -1.76
C GLY A 434 9.39 12.06 -2.98
N MET A 435 8.76 13.13 -3.48
CA MET A 435 7.89 13.06 -4.66
C MET A 435 8.74 12.76 -5.90
N SER A 436 8.45 11.61 -6.54
CA SER A 436 9.24 11.07 -7.64
C SER A 436 8.46 10.95 -8.96
N GLY A 437 7.15 11.19 -8.94
CA GLY A 437 6.32 11.19 -10.15
C GLY A 437 4.96 11.86 -9.96
N GLY A 438 4.31 12.16 -11.09
CA GLY A 438 3.08 12.95 -11.14
C GLY A 438 3.35 14.45 -11.14
N VAL A 439 2.28 15.25 -11.08
CA VAL A 439 2.35 16.73 -11.03
C VAL A 439 1.42 17.24 -9.95
N ALA A 440 1.87 18.25 -9.20
CA ALA A 440 0.99 19.02 -8.33
C ALA A 440 0.96 20.49 -8.76
N TYR A 441 -0.20 21.13 -8.66
CA TYR A 441 -0.38 22.57 -8.89
C TYR A 441 -0.86 23.21 -7.59
N VAL A 442 -0.15 24.23 -7.11
CA VAL A 442 -0.47 24.92 -5.85
C VAL A 442 -0.78 26.38 -6.14
N TYR A 443 -1.94 26.85 -5.71
CA TYR A 443 -2.32 28.25 -5.78
C TYR A 443 -1.63 29.05 -4.68
N ASP A 444 -0.50 29.66 -5.00
CA ASP A 444 0.38 30.36 -4.06
C ASP A 444 -0.06 31.82 -3.87
N GLU A 445 -1.17 32.02 -3.15
CA GLU A 445 -1.75 33.35 -2.94
C GLU A 445 -0.85 34.29 -2.12
N ASP A 446 -0.08 33.75 -1.16
CA ASP A 446 0.80 34.51 -0.28
C ASP A 446 2.25 34.64 -0.80
N GLY A 447 2.57 33.98 -1.92
CA GLY A 447 3.91 33.95 -2.49
C GLY A 447 4.96 33.26 -1.60
N GLN A 448 4.52 32.48 -0.60
CA GLN A 448 5.40 31.83 0.37
C GLN A 448 5.53 30.31 0.16
N PHE A 449 4.88 29.73 -0.86
CA PHE A 449 4.92 28.28 -1.08
C PHE A 449 6.34 27.72 -1.22
N ALA A 450 7.25 28.46 -1.86
CA ALA A 450 8.65 28.03 -2.01
C ALA A 450 9.36 27.76 -0.67
N LYS A 451 9.00 28.45 0.41
CA LYS A 451 9.56 28.21 1.76
C LYS A 451 8.98 26.96 2.44
N ARG A 452 7.83 26.49 1.96
CA ARG A 452 7.08 25.34 2.49
C ARG A 452 7.34 24.06 1.71
N ALA A 453 7.82 24.18 0.47
CA ALA A 453 8.16 23.05 -0.38
C ALA A 453 9.54 22.45 -0.05
N ASN A 454 9.66 21.13 -0.17
CA ASN A 454 10.93 20.42 -0.15
C ASN A 454 11.43 20.26 -1.58
N THR A 455 12.47 20.99 -1.95
CA THR A 455 13.01 21.05 -3.32
C THR A 455 14.14 20.04 -3.58
N ALA A 456 14.32 19.03 -2.72
CA ALA A 456 15.42 18.06 -2.88
C ALA A 456 15.28 17.19 -4.14
N GLN A 457 14.04 16.93 -4.59
CA GLN A 457 13.75 16.06 -5.74
C GLN A 457 12.80 16.68 -6.76
N VAL A 458 12.29 17.90 -6.50
CA VAL A 458 11.29 18.58 -7.32
C VAL A 458 11.71 19.99 -7.67
N GLY A 459 11.37 20.40 -8.90
CA GLY A 459 11.41 21.79 -9.34
C GLY A 459 10.07 22.49 -9.07
N LEU A 460 10.15 23.80 -8.84
CA LEU A 460 9.01 24.69 -8.75
C LEU A 460 8.98 25.57 -10.00
N ASP A 461 8.08 25.28 -10.92
CA ASP A 461 7.92 26.03 -12.17
C ASP A 461 6.66 26.92 -12.12
N LYS A 462 6.61 27.93 -12.98
CA LYS A 462 5.36 28.64 -13.26
C LYS A 462 4.47 27.78 -14.14
N VAL A 463 3.15 27.94 -14.01
CA VAL A 463 2.21 27.42 -15.01
C VAL A 463 2.27 28.34 -16.24
N LEU A 464 2.62 27.77 -17.39
CA LEU A 464 2.69 28.45 -18.67
C LEU A 464 1.36 28.29 -19.42
N THR A 465 1.06 29.22 -20.34
CA THR A 465 0.00 28.99 -21.31
C THR A 465 0.33 27.77 -22.18
N SER A 466 -0.70 27.18 -22.79
CA SER A 466 -0.52 26.02 -23.68
C SER A 466 0.47 26.29 -24.84
N ALA A 467 0.47 27.52 -25.36
CA ALA A 467 1.40 27.95 -26.41
C ALA A 467 2.84 28.08 -25.88
N GLU A 468 3.03 28.80 -24.77
CA GLU A 468 4.35 28.98 -24.16
C GLU A 468 4.96 27.63 -23.71
N GLN A 469 4.15 26.71 -23.20
CA GLN A 469 4.61 25.38 -22.81
C GLN A 469 5.13 24.59 -24.02
N ALA A 470 4.43 24.69 -25.16
CA ALA A 470 4.85 24.07 -26.42
C ALA A 470 6.17 24.67 -26.92
N ASP A 471 6.27 26.00 -26.94
CA ASP A 471 7.47 26.72 -27.40
C ASP A 471 8.69 26.43 -26.50
N ALA A 472 8.47 26.33 -25.19
CA ALA A 472 9.52 26.00 -24.22
C ALA A 472 9.93 24.51 -24.23
N GLY A 473 9.24 23.66 -24.99
CA GLY A 473 9.51 22.22 -25.04
C GLY A 473 9.30 21.50 -23.69
N VAL A 474 8.47 22.05 -22.81
CA VAL A 474 8.20 21.45 -21.50
C VAL A 474 7.27 20.24 -21.70
N PRO A 475 7.66 19.03 -21.25
CA PRO A 475 6.89 17.83 -21.53
C PRO A 475 5.49 17.89 -20.90
N GLN A 476 4.52 17.32 -21.63
CA GLN A 476 3.12 17.24 -21.21
C GLN A 476 2.92 16.13 -20.17
N HIS A 477 2.18 16.45 -19.12
CA HIS A 477 1.71 15.44 -18.17
C HIS A 477 0.43 14.80 -18.70
N ARG A 478 0.39 13.46 -18.77
CA ARG A 478 -0.78 12.71 -19.28
C ARG A 478 -1.24 13.14 -20.69
N GLY A 479 -0.30 13.61 -21.52
CA GLY A 479 -0.58 14.08 -22.88
C GLY A 479 -1.43 15.35 -22.94
N GLN A 480 -1.45 16.15 -21.87
CA GLN A 480 -2.21 17.39 -21.77
C GLN A 480 -1.28 18.55 -21.42
N PHE A 481 -1.59 19.74 -21.95
CA PHE A 481 -0.98 20.99 -21.52
C PHE A 481 -1.41 21.35 -20.09
N ASP A 482 -0.50 21.96 -19.33
CA ASP A 482 -0.69 22.26 -17.92
C ASP A 482 -1.90 23.18 -17.70
N GLU A 483 -2.02 24.25 -18.49
CA GLU A 483 -3.14 25.20 -18.43
C GLU A 483 -4.49 24.48 -18.62
N ALA A 484 -4.61 23.68 -19.68
CA ALA A 484 -5.86 22.99 -20.01
C ALA A 484 -6.25 21.96 -18.93
N LEU A 485 -5.27 21.18 -18.45
CA LEU A 485 -5.48 20.21 -17.39
C LEU A 485 -5.89 20.89 -16.08
N LEU A 486 -5.14 21.91 -15.66
CA LEU A 486 -5.42 22.63 -14.42
C LEU A 486 -6.80 23.29 -14.45
N LYS A 487 -7.13 23.99 -15.54
CA LYS A 487 -8.43 24.65 -15.69
C LYS A 487 -9.58 23.65 -15.57
N LYS A 488 -9.49 22.51 -16.27
CA LYS A 488 -10.48 21.44 -16.18
C LYS A 488 -10.66 20.94 -14.74
N LEU A 489 -9.57 20.73 -14.01
CA LEU A 489 -9.65 20.25 -12.62
C LEU A 489 -10.30 21.26 -11.68
N VAL A 490 -10.07 22.56 -11.89
CA VAL A 490 -10.75 23.62 -11.13
C VAL A 490 -12.24 23.68 -11.50
N GLU A 491 -12.59 23.54 -12.78
CA GLU A 491 -13.98 23.45 -13.26
C GLU A 491 -14.70 22.23 -12.65
N ASP A 492 -14.07 21.05 -12.68
CA ASP A 492 -14.60 19.84 -12.08
C ASP A 492 -14.77 19.99 -10.57
N HIS A 493 -13.81 20.61 -9.87
CA HIS A 493 -13.95 20.90 -8.44
C HIS A 493 -15.12 21.83 -8.14
N HIS A 494 -15.30 22.89 -8.93
CA HIS A 494 -16.47 23.77 -8.80
C HIS A 494 -17.78 23.00 -9.05
N ARG A 495 -17.84 22.21 -10.12
CA ARG A 495 -19.00 21.39 -10.49
C ARG A 495 -19.40 20.42 -9.38
N TRP A 496 -18.43 19.73 -8.79
CA TRP A 496 -18.70 18.73 -7.76
C TRP A 496 -18.98 19.34 -6.39
N THR A 497 -18.33 20.44 -6.02
CA THR A 497 -18.38 20.92 -4.62
C THR A 497 -19.12 22.23 -4.42
N GLY A 498 -19.45 22.94 -5.50
CA GLY A 498 -19.96 24.31 -5.45
C GLY A 498 -18.95 25.28 -4.82
N SER A 499 -17.65 25.00 -4.93
CA SER A 499 -16.58 25.81 -4.34
C SER A 499 -16.61 27.25 -4.86
N LEU A 500 -16.71 28.21 -3.94
CA LEU A 500 -16.60 29.64 -4.23
C LEU A 500 -15.17 30.00 -4.65
N ARG A 501 -14.17 29.39 -4.00
CA ARG A 501 -12.76 29.59 -4.34
C ARG A 501 -12.45 29.16 -5.78
N ALA A 502 -12.95 28.00 -6.20
CA ALA A 502 -12.80 27.56 -7.58
C ALA A 502 -13.46 28.53 -8.56
N ARG A 503 -14.67 29.02 -8.23
CA ARG A 503 -15.38 30.00 -9.04
C ARG A 503 -14.57 31.30 -9.18
N GLU A 504 -14.06 31.85 -8.08
CA GLU A 504 -13.25 33.08 -8.10
C GLU A 504 -11.99 32.94 -8.98
N ILE A 505 -11.33 31.78 -8.90
CA ILE A 505 -10.17 31.45 -9.75
C ILE A 505 -10.57 31.39 -11.22
N LEU A 506 -11.69 30.76 -11.56
CA LEU A 506 -12.18 30.63 -12.93
C LEU A 506 -12.62 31.98 -13.51
N ASP A 507 -13.32 32.79 -12.73
CA ASP A 507 -13.78 34.13 -13.12
C ASP A 507 -12.59 35.07 -13.42
N ASN A 508 -11.43 34.84 -12.79
CA ASN A 508 -10.21 35.64 -12.94
C ASN A 508 -9.03 34.82 -13.47
N TRP A 509 -9.30 33.85 -14.34
CA TRP A 509 -8.33 32.81 -14.73
C TRP A 509 -6.95 33.33 -15.16
N SER A 510 -6.90 34.37 -16.01
CA SER A 510 -5.64 34.92 -16.53
C SER A 510 -4.72 35.44 -15.41
N VAL A 511 -5.29 36.08 -14.39
CA VAL A 511 -4.55 36.58 -13.22
C VAL A 511 -4.25 35.45 -12.24
N ALA A 512 -5.21 34.54 -12.03
CA ALA A 512 -5.07 33.43 -11.11
C ALA A 512 -3.99 32.43 -11.57
N MET A 513 -3.90 32.15 -12.86
CA MET A 513 -2.90 31.24 -13.44
C MET A 513 -1.47 31.66 -13.10
N ALA A 514 -1.18 32.97 -13.10
CA ALA A 514 0.13 33.50 -12.74
C ALA A 514 0.54 33.25 -11.28
N LYS A 515 -0.42 32.93 -10.40
CA LYS A 515 -0.17 32.57 -8.98
C LYS A 515 -0.03 31.07 -8.76
N PHE A 516 -0.29 30.24 -9.77
CA PHE A 516 -0.08 28.81 -9.63
C PHE A 516 1.40 28.45 -9.79
N VAL A 517 1.87 27.61 -8.87
CA VAL A 517 3.18 26.96 -8.92
C VAL A 517 2.99 25.51 -9.30
N LYS A 518 3.67 25.07 -10.36
CA LYS A 518 3.77 23.67 -10.77
C LYS A 518 4.92 23.02 -10.00
N VAL A 519 4.62 21.96 -9.27
CA VAL A 519 5.60 21.09 -8.63
C VAL A 519 5.89 19.92 -9.56
N PHE A 520 7.13 19.84 -10.05
CA PHE A 520 7.51 18.88 -11.07
C PHE A 520 8.77 18.10 -10.67
N PRO A 521 8.66 16.80 -10.34
CA PRO A 521 9.81 15.97 -9.99
C PRO A 521 10.85 15.89 -11.12
N HIS A 522 12.13 16.03 -10.79
CA HIS A 522 13.22 16.06 -11.77
C HIS A 522 13.31 14.75 -12.57
N GLU A 523 13.22 13.62 -11.88
CA GLU A 523 13.28 12.28 -12.48
C GLU A 523 12.08 12.01 -13.38
N TYR A 524 10.90 12.51 -13.01
CA TYR A 524 9.70 12.39 -13.83
C TYR A 524 9.77 13.26 -15.08
N ARG A 525 10.27 14.50 -14.95
CA ARG A 525 10.54 15.38 -16.10
C ARG A 525 11.49 14.70 -17.09
N ARG A 526 12.61 14.15 -16.60
CA ARG A 526 13.56 13.39 -17.43
C ARG A 526 12.87 12.25 -18.16
N ALA A 527 12.11 11.42 -17.44
CA ALA A 527 11.41 10.28 -18.01
C ALA A 527 10.41 10.69 -19.12
N LEU A 528 9.65 11.76 -18.92
CA LEU A 528 8.73 12.27 -19.95
C LEU A 528 9.46 12.80 -21.18
N THR A 529 10.56 13.55 -20.99
CA THR A 529 11.38 14.04 -22.11
C THR A 529 11.97 12.89 -22.93
N GLU A 530 12.52 11.87 -22.27
CA GLU A 530 13.04 10.67 -22.94
C GLU A 530 11.94 9.90 -23.69
N MET A 531 10.74 9.84 -23.14
CA MET A 531 9.58 9.20 -23.79
C MET A 531 9.13 9.98 -25.03
N SER A 532 9.05 11.31 -24.96
CA SER A 532 8.71 12.17 -26.11
C SER A 532 9.72 12.00 -27.24
N ALA A 533 11.02 12.08 -26.91
CA ALA A 533 12.09 11.90 -27.89
C ALA A 533 12.04 10.53 -28.58
N LYS A 534 11.74 9.45 -27.83
CA LYS A 534 11.57 8.10 -28.40
C LYS A 534 10.35 8.00 -29.32
N GLN A 535 9.23 8.65 -28.97
CA GLN A 535 8.04 8.70 -29.80
C GLN A 535 8.27 9.48 -31.09
N GLU A 536 8.94 10.64 -31.02
CA GLU A 536 9.33 11.44 -32.18
C GLU A 536 10.29 10.70 -33.11
N ALA A 537 11.30 10.02 -32.55
CA ALA A 537 12.21 9.18 -33.32
C ALA A 537 11.47 8.03 -34.00
N SER A 538 10.56 7.36 -33.28
CA SER A 538 9.75 6.26 -33.84
C SER A 538 8.80 6.74 -34.94
N ALA A 539 8.17 7.91 -34.75
CA ALA A 539 7.30 8.53 -35.75
C ALA A 539 8.09 8.98 -37.00
N THR A 540 9.32 9.48 -36.82
CA THR A 540 10.22 9.83 -37.92
C THR A 540 10.64 8.59 -38.70
N ILE A 541 11.01 7.50 -38.01
CA ILE A 541 11.33 6.21 -38.65
C ILE A 541 10.11 5.64 -39.39
N ALA A 542 8.90 5.76 -38.83
CA ALA A 542 7.67 5.32 -39.48
C ALA A 542 7.35 6.14 -40.74
N LYS A 543 7.56 7.46 -40.70
CA LYS A 543 7.42 8.34 -41.88
C LYS A 543 8.40 7.98 -42.99
N VAL A 544 9.68 7.77 -42.66
CA VAL A 544 10.71 7.37 -43.64
C VAL A 544 10.37 6.03 -44.29
N LYS A 545 9.93 5.03 -43.50
CA LYS A 545 9.49 3.73 -44.05
C LYS A 545 8.20 3.82 -44.89
N GLY A 546 7.32 4.77 -44.60
CA GLY A 546 6.11 5.04 -45.38
C GLY A 546 6.39 5.70 -46.74
N ASP A 547 7.36 6.60 -46.80
CA ASP A 547 7.77 7.27 -48.04
C ASP A 547 8.60 6.36 -48.95
N ASP A 548 9.44 5.47 -48.40
CA ASP A 548 10.13 4.43 -49.18
C ASP A 548 9.16 3.44 -49.86
N GLY A 549 7.97 3.22 -49.28
CA GLY A 549 6.90 2.43 -49.87
C GLY A 549 6.23 3.10 -51.08
N LYS A 550 6.09 4.43 -51.05
CA LYS A 550 5.54 5.22 -52.18
C LYS A 550 6.56 5.45 -53.30
N ALA A 551 7.84 5.60 -52.97
CA ALA A 551 8.92 5.73 -53.96
C ALA A 551 9.12 4.45 -54.80
N LYS A 552 8.85 3.26 -54.24
CA LYS A 552 8.90 1.99 -54.98
C LYS A 552 7.69 1.74 -55.89
N SER A 553 6.53 2.35 -55.64
CA SER A 553 5.37 2.26 -56.54
C SER A 553 5.41 3.23 -57.74
N GLY A 554 6.30 4.23 -57.72
CA GLY A 554 6.43 5.25 -58.78
C GLY A 554 7.38 4.90 -59.94
N LYS A 555 8.18 3.83 -59.83
CA LYS A 555 9.17 3.41 -60.85
C LYS A 555 8.74 2.23 -61.73
N ALA A 556 7.47 1.81 -61.65
CA ALA A 556 6.90 0.74 -62.47
C ALA A 556 5.81 1.25 -63.42
N LYS A 557 6.02 2.41 -64.06
CA LYS A 557 5.27 2.85 -65.25
C LYS A 557 6.17 3.78 -66.09
N ALA A 558 7.03 3.18 -66.89
CA ALA A 558 7.56 3.72 -68.15
C ALA A 558 7.99 2.54 -69.01
#